data_AF-A0A183DF84-F1
#
_entry.id   AF-A0A183DF84-F1
#
_cell.length_a   1.000
_cell.length_b   1.000
_cell.length_c   1.000
_cell.angle_alpha   90.00
_cell.angle_beta   90.00
_cell.angle_gamma   90.00
#
_symmetry.space_group_name_H-M   'P 1'
#
loop_
_entity.id
_entity.type
_entity.pdbx_description
1 polymer ?
#
loop_
_entity_poly.entity_id
_entity_poly.type
_entity_poly.pdbx_seq_one_letter_code
_entity_poly.pdbx_strand_id
1 'polypeptide(L)'
;MPEKLTEWSKQNKVSHVGLPPYISSGLYTHNGEKLRFLIMPRYEKSLETYRTSNGGTLDMHVVLSVAKQCINCLSYMQDHDYVHGDLKADNILLASANTFSKCFLVDFGLAKMAKGNVEKPDKKRAHNGTLLFTSLDAHRGCAPSYRGDLEILAYNILYWLCGTLPWQKLTEKPDEVKKPFFVV
;
A
#
# COMPACT_ATOMS: atom_id res chain seq x y z
N MET A 1 -16.15 5.04 11.32
CA MET A 1 -15.28 4.05 10.65
C MET A 1 -15.35 2.65 11.27
N PRO A 2 -15.30 2.46 12.60
CA PRO A 2 -15.28 1.12 13.19
C PRO A 2 -16.50 0.25 12.87
N GLU A 3 -17.70 0.84 12.85
CA GLU A 3 -18.96 0.12 12.57
C GLU A 3 -19.04 -0.37 11.12
N LYS A 4 -18.83 0.52 10.15
CA LYS A 4 -18.83 0.17 8.70
C LYS A 4 -17.83 -0.94 8.36
N LEU A 5 -16.63 -0.89 8.93
CA LEU A 5 -15.60 -1.90 8.70
C LEU A 5 -16.00 -3.25 9.31
N THR A 6 -16.59 -3.22 10.51
CA THR A 6 -17.10 -4.43 11.18
C THR A 6 -18.25 -5.07 10.41
N GLU A 7 -19.20 -4.26 9.91
CA GLU A 7 -20.31 -4.72 9.07
C GLU A 7 -19.82 -5.35 7.76
N TRP A 8 -18.93 -4.67 7.05
CA TRP A 8 -18.33 -5.18 5.82
C TRP A 8 -17.59 -6.50 6.05
N SER A 9 -16.82 -6.60 7.13
CA SER A 9 -16.09 -7.82 7.50
C SER A 9 -17.04 -9.00 7.73
N LYS A 10 -18.17 -8.77 8.41
CA LYS A 10 -19.21 -9.79 8.62
C LYS A 10 -19.87 -10.21 7.32
N GLN A 11 -20.26 -9.26 6.47
CA GLN A 11 -20.92 -9.52 5.19
C GLN A 11 -20.03 -10.34 4.24
N ASN A 12 -18.74 -10.00 4.19
CA ASN A 12 -17.77 -10.66 3.31
C ASN A 12 -17.09 -11.89 3.94
N LYS A 13 -17.48 -12.29 5.16
CA LYS A 13 -16.90 -13.43 5.91
C LYS A 13 -15.38 -13.33 6.07
N VAL A 14 -14.87 -12.11 6.20
CA VAL A 14 -13.47 -11.82 6.44
C VAL A 14 -13.27 -11.66 7.95
N SER A 15 -12.22 -12.26 8.51
CA SER A 15 -11.94 -12.22 9.95
C SER A 15 -11.15 -10.99 10.39
N HIS A 16 -10.43 -10.35 9.47
CA HIS A 16 -9.61 -9.16 9.73
C HIS A 16 -9.48 -8.31 8.45
N VAL A 17 -9.70 -7.00 8.61
CA VAL A 17 -9.38 -5.98 7.60
C VAL A 17 -8.34 -5.07 8.23
N GLY A 18 -7.12 -5.09 7.70
CA GLY A 18 -5.98 -4.36 8.21
C GLY A 18 -6.02 -2.86 7.92
N LEU A 19 -7.10 -2.16 8.25
CA LEU A 19 -7.13 -0.69 8.23
C LEU A 19 -7.00 -0.17 9.67
N PRO A 20 -6.11 0.80 9.93
CA PRO A 20 -5.90 1.30 11.27
C PRO A 20 -7.16 2.00 11.79
N PRO A 21 -7.58 1.73 13.04
CA PRO A 21 -8.66 2.49 13.65
C PRO A 21 -8.34 3.98 13.72
N TYR A 22 -9.26 4.80 13.22
CA TYR A 22 -9.24 6.25 13.44
C TYR A 22 -9.66 6.55 14.89
N ILE A 23 -8.79 7.22 15.66
CA ILE A 23 -9.10 7.65 17.03
C ILE A 23 -9.60 9.10 17.02
N SER A 24 -8.80 10.03 16.48
CA SER A 24 -9.14 11.46 16.44
C SER A 24 -8.24 12.21 15.47
N SER A 25 -8.58 13.44 15.13
CA SER A 25 -7.74 14.36 14.36
C SER A 25 -8.04 15.80 14.77
N GLY A 26 -7.13 16.73 14.44
CA GLY A 26 -7.34 18.13 14.76
C GLY A 26 -6.27 19.06 14.21
N LEU A 27 -6.36 20.31 14.64
CA LEU A 27 -5.39 21.36 14.34
C LEU A 27 -4.70 21.77 15.64
N TYR A 28 -3.39 21.94 15.58
CA TYR A 28 -2.57 22.43 16.67
C TYR A 28 -1.71 23.58 16.15
N THR A 29 -1.66 24.70 16.88
CA THR A 29 -0.81 25.84 16.51
C THR A 29 0.46 25.82 17.35
N HIS A 30 1.62 25.74 16.71
CA HIS A 30 2.93 25.80 17.36
C HIS A 30 3.75 26.94 16.74
N ASN A 31 4.21 27.89 17.54
CA ASN A 31 4.99 29.05 17.08
C ASN A 31 4.34 29.84 15.91
N GLY A 32 3.01 29.95 15.90
CA GLY A 32 2.26 30.62 14.83
C GLY A 32 1.96 29.75 13.61
N GLU A 33 2.55 28.55 13.50
CA GLU A 33 2.28 27.61 12.42
C GLU A 33 1.13 26.66 12.78
N LYS A 34 0.18 26.49 11.85
CA LYS A 34 -0.94 25.55 12.00
C LYS A 34 -0.54 24.16 11.50
N LEU A 35 -0.49 23.20 12.41
CA LEU A 35 -0.21 21.79 12.13
C LEU A 35 -1.50 20.98 12.16
N ARG A 36 -1.63 20.01 11.25
CA ARG A 36 -2.67 18.97 11.30
C ARG A 36 -2.11 17.75 12.01
N PHE A 37 -2.89 17.14 12.90
CA PHE A 37 -2.51 15.88 13.55
C PHE A 37 -3.61 14.83 13.38
N LEU A 38 -3.17 13.56 13.41
CA LEU A 38 -4.00 12.37 13.39
C LEU A 38 -3.58 11.48 14.58
N ILE A 39 -4.56 10.95 15.30
CA ILE A 39 -4.38 9.99 16.38
C ILE A 39 -4.88 8.63 15.89
N MET A 40 -4.00 7.63 16.00
CA MET A 40 -4.25 6.23 15.65
C MET A 40 -3.49 5.32 16.64
N PRO A 41 -3.83 4.03 16.74
CA PRO A 41 -3.10 3.11 17.59
C PRO A 41 -1.62 3.05 17.25
N ARG A 42 -0.79 2.85 18.27
CA ARG A 42 0.63 2.55 18.10
C ARG A 42 0.79 1.10 17.65
N TYR A 43 1.56 0.89 16.60
CA TYR A 43 2.00 -0.42 16.12
C TYR A 43 3.46 -0.66 16.50
N GLU A 44 3.92 -1.91 16.35
CA GLU A 44 5.23 -2.30 16.84
C GLU A 44 6.35 -1.94 15.86
N LYS A 45 6.28 -2.42 14.61
CA LYS A 45 7.21 -2.04 13.53
C LYS A 45 6.59 -2.19 12.14
N SER A 46 7.22 -1.65 11.10
CA SER A 46 6.82 -1.90 9.71
C SER A 46 7.30 -3.28 9.23
N LEU A 47 6.63 -3.82 8.21
CA LEU A 47 7.05 -5.04 7.54
C LEU A 47 8.44 -4.89 6.94
N GLU A 48 8.81 -3.68 6.49
CA GLU A 48 10.13 -3.40 5.94
C GLU A 48 11.23 -3.49 7.00
N THR A 49 11.00 -2.92 8.19
CA THR A 49 11.92 -3.09 9.33
C THR A 49 12.06 -4.57 9.70
N TYR A 50 10.95 -5.32 9.69
CA TYR A 50 10.99 -6.76 9.93
C TYR A 50 11.83 -7.48 8.85
N ARG A 51 11.55 -7.25 7.57
CA ARG A 51 12.25 -7.89 6.43
C ARG A 51 13.75 -7.63 6.47
N THR A 52 14.14 -6.37 6.63
CA THR A 52 15.56 -5.97 6.65
C THR A 52 16.31 -6.55 7.86
N SER A 53 15.65 -6.64 9.03
CA SER A 53 16.23 -7.27 10.22
C SER A 53 16.36 -8.80 10.10
N ASN A 54 15.68 -9.43 9.16
CA ASN A 54 15.66 -10.89 8.94
C ASN A 54 16.31 -11.30 7.61
N GLY A 55 17.35 -10.57 7.17
CA GLY A 55 18.15 -10.95 6.00
C GLY A 55 17.62 -10.47 4.66
N GLY A 56 16.61 -9.59 4.64
CA GLY A 56 16.16 -8.93 3.42
C GLY A 56 15.14 -9.72 2.60
N THR A 57 14.72 -10.90 3.04
CA THR A 57 13.64 -11.67 2.41
C THR A 57 12.63 -12.11 3.48
N LEU A 58 11.45 -12.50 3.05
CA LEU A 58 10.41 -13.07 3.92
C LEU A 58 10.09 -14.49 3.48
N ASP A 59 9.84 -15.37 4.45
CA ASP A 59 9.37 -16.71 4.17
C ASP A 59 8.00 -16.69 3.48
N MET A 60 7.77 -17.68 2.61
CA MET A 60 6.51 -17.81 1.85
C MET A 60 5.26 -17.72 2.73
N HIS A 61 5.28 -18.34 3.92
CA HIS A 61 4.14 -18.30 4.83
C HIS A 61 3.85 -16.89 5.37
N VAL A 62 4.90 -16.08 5.63
CA VAL A 62 4.78 -14.67 6.04
C VAL A 62 4.20 -13.86 4.90
N VAL A 63 4.76 -14.00 3.69
CA VAL A 63 4.31 -13.29 2.49
C VAL A 63 2.84 -13.57 2.19
N LEU A 64 2.42 -14.83 2.22
CA LEU A 64 1.02 -15.21 1.98
C LEU A 64 0.09 -14.67 3.08
N SER A 65 0.53 -14.68 4.34
CA SER A 65 -0.25 -14.14 5.46
C SER A 65 -0.48 -12.64 5.31
N VAL A 66 0.57 -11.87 4.98
CA VAL A 66 0.48 -10.43 4.74
C VAL A 66 -0.32 -10.12 3.48
N ALA A 67 -0.04 -10.78 2.36
CA ALA A 67 -0.73 -10.57 1.09
C ALA A 67 -2.24 -10.76 1.23
N LYS A 68 -2.69 -11.76 1.99
CA LYS A 68 -4.09 -11.96 2.31
C LYS A 68 -4.72 -10.74 3.00
N GLN A 69 -4.03 -10.15 3.99
CA GLN A 69 -4.53 -8.95 4.66
C GLN A 69 -4.54 -7.73 3.74
N CYS A 70 -3.52 -7.56 2.90
CA CYS A 70 -3.49 -6.53 1.88
C CYS A 70 -4.68 -6.64 0.93
N ILE A 71 -4.99 -7.84 0.43
CA ILE A 71 -6.14 -8.08 -0.44
C ILE A 71 -7.46 -7.73 0.27
N ASN A 72 -7.61 -8.10 1.54
CA ASN A 72 -8.79 -7.74 2.32
C ASN A 72 -8.95 -6.20 2.43
N CYS A 73 -7.85 -5.48 2.69
CA CYS A 73 -7.86 -4.02 2.74
C CYS A 73 -8.22 -3.40 1.39
N LEU A 74 -7.56 -3.83 0.32
CA LEU A 74 -7.81 -3.33 -1.03
C LEU A 74 -9.25 -3.60 -1.47
N SER A 75 -9.80 -4.77 -1.13
CA SER A 75 -11.21 -5.11 -1.41
C SER A 75 -12.17 -4.18 -0.67
N TYR A 76 -11.92 -3.94 0.63
CA TYR A 76 -12.73 -2.98 1.39
C TYR A 76 -12.66 -1.58 0.78
N MET A 77 -11.46 -1.11 0.42
CA MET A 77 -11.28 0.20 -0.19
C MET A 77 -12.02 0.29 -1.53
N GLN A 78 -11.93 -0.76 -2.35
CA GLN A 78 -12.62 -0.85 -3.64
C GLN A 78 -14.15 -0.74 -3.50
N ASP A 79 -14.74 -1.45 -2.54
CA ASP A 79 -16.18 -1.37 -2.27
C ASP A 79 -16.64 0.02 -1.77
N HIS A 80 -15.69 0.89 -1.42
CA HIS A 80 -15.91 2.27 -0.98
C HIS A 80 -15.37 3.31 -1.98
N ASP A 81 -15.12 2.91 -3.23
CA ASP A 81 -14.61 3.75 -4.31
C ASP A 81 -13.16 4.27 -4.10
N TYR A 82 -12.32 3.65 -3.28
CA TYR A 82 -10.96 4.10 -2.99
C TYR A 82 -9.86 3.16 -3.49
N VAL A 83 -8.77 3.76 -3.96
CA VAL A 83 -7.49 3.11 -4.28
C VAL A 83 -6.39 3.67 -3.39
N HIS A 84 -5.39 2.86 -3.06
CA HIS A 84 -4.27 3.26 -2.20
C HIS A 84 -3.12 3.89 -3.00
N GLY A 85 -2.66 3.24 -4.06
CA GLY A 85 -1.64 3.73 -4.99
C GLY A 85 -0.18 3.69 -4.51
N ASP A 86 0.09 3.26 -3.27
CA ASP A 86 1.46 3.20 -2.70
C ASP A 86 1.58 2.10 -1.63
N LEU A 87 1.04 0.92 -1.93
CA LEU A 87 1.23 -0.25 -1.08
C LEU A 87 2.69 -0.68 -1.12
N LYS A 88 3.34 -0.75 0.05
CA LYS A 88 4.71 -1.22 0.22
C LYS A 88 4.94 -1.69 1.66
N ALA A 89 6.04 -2.41 1.88
CA ALA A 89 6.38 -2.93 3.21
C ALA A 89 6.54 -1.84 4.28
N ASP A 90 6.99 -0.63 3.92
CA ASP A 90 7.04 0.52 4.84
C ASP A 90 5.65 0.94 5.34
N ASN A 91 4.65 0.81 4.47
CA ASN A 91 3.27 1.21 4.71
C ASN A 91 2.44 0.06 5.31
N ILE A 92 3.07 -1.04 5.73
CA ILE A 92 2.40 -2.16 6.39
C ILE A 92 2.96 -2.27 7.81
N LEU A 93 2.13 -2.01 8.82
CA LEU A 93 2.52 -2.07 10.22
C LEU A 93 2.05 -3.36 10.88
N LEU A 94 2.90 -3.97 11.71
CA LEU A 94 2.57 -5.17 12.48
C LEU A 94 2.00 -4.79 13.84
N ALA A 95 0.91 -5.44 14.26
CA ALA A 95 0.39 -5.29 15.63
C ALA A 95 1.39 -5.78 16.69
N SER A 96 2.24 -6.75 16.35
CA SER A 96 3.23 -7.34 17.23
C SER A 96 4.30 -8.09 16.42
N ALA A 97 5.46 -8.35 17.03
CA ALA A 97 6.70 -8.81 16.38
C ALA A 97 6.55 -9.87 15.29
N ASN A 98 5.70 -10.86 15.55
CA ASN A 98 5.59 -12.06 14.72
C ASN A 98 4.13 -12.41 14.38
N THR A 99 3.22 -11.43 14.42
CA THR A 99 1.80 -11.64 14.07
C THR A 99 1.48 -10.99 12.74
N PHE A 100 1.75 -11.70 11.66
CA PHE A 100 1.54 -11.22 10.28
C PHE A 100 0.08 -11.25 9.84
N SER A 101 -0.73 -12.12 10.46
CA SER A 101 -2.17 -12.19 10.19
C SER A 101 -2.96 -10.99 10.75
N LYS A 102 -2.30 -10.10 11.50
CA LYS A 102 -2.84 -8.84 12.03
C LYS A 102 -1.89 -7.69 11.70
N CYS A 103 -1.66 -7.47 10.41
CA CYS A 103 -1.00 -6.28 9.91
C CYS A 103 -2.02 -5.22 9.46
N PHE A 104 -1.53 -3.99 9.30
CA PHE A 104 -2.34 -2.81 9.00
C PHE A 104 -1.68 -2.00 7.88
N LEU A 105 -2.42 -1.75 6.81
CA LEU A 105 -2.04 -0.86 5.73
C LEU A 105 -2.27 0.59 6.18
N VAL A 106 -1.23 1.41 6.10
CA VAL A 106 -1.20 2.81 6.52
C VAL A 106 -0.71 3.71 5.39
N ASP A 107 -0.67 5.02 5.66
CA ASP A 107 -0.26 6.05 4.69
C ASP A 107 -1.14 6.13 3.44
N PHE A 108 -2.27 6.81 3.62
CA PHE A 108 -3.23 7.10 2.56
C PHE A 108 -2.93 8.43 1.85
N GLY A 109 -1.70 8.95 1.91
CA GLY A 109 -1.33 10.25 1.33
C GLY A 109 -1.49 10.31 -0.19
N LEU A 110 -1.40 9.16 -0.87
CA LEU A 110 -1.62 9.00 -2.31
C LEU A 110 -2.97 8.34 -2.65
N ALA A 111 -3.76 8.02 -1.63
CA ALA A 111 -5.06 7.39 -1.83
C ALA A 111 -6.02 8.35 -2.54
N LYS A 112 -6.84 7.82 -3.43
CA LYS A 112 -7.78 8.61 -4.24
C LYS A 112 -9.10 7.87 -4.40
N MET A 113 -10.17 8.63 -4.54
CA MET A 113 -11.44 8.07 -4.96
C MET A 113 -11.39 7.74 -6.46
N ALA A 114 -11.63 6.49 -6.85
CA ALA A 114 -11.58 5.99 -8.21
C ALA A 114 -12.96 5.45 -8.64
N LYS A 115 -13.79 6.31 -9.26
CA LYS A 115 -15.10 5.93 -9.79
C LYS A 115 -15.00 5.28 -11.18
N GLY A 116 -14.11 4.29 -11.32
CA GLY A 116 -13.89 3.52 -12.56
C GLY A 116 -12.45 3.57 -13.10
N ASN A 117 -12.18 2.78 -14.15
CA ASN A 117 -10.84 2.55 -14.73
C ASN A 117 -10.46 3.53 -15.86
N VAL A 118 -11.08 4.72 -15.94
CA VAL A 118 -10.93 5.60 -17.10
C VAL A 118 -10.63 7.04 -16.68
N GLU A 119 -9.35 7.41 -16.64
CA GLU A 119 -8.88 8.80 -16.65
C GLU A 119 -7.80 8.97 -17.73
N LYS A 120 -7.81 10.13 -18.41
CA LYS A 120 -6.75 10.47 -19.38
C LYS A 120 -5.42 10.65 -18.64
N PRO A 121 -4.29 10.20 -19.21
CA PRO A 121 -2.98 10.38 -18.59
C PRO A 121 -2.63 11.87 -18.41
N ASP A 122 -2.11 12.22 -17.23
CA ASP A 122 -1.53 13.53 -16.94
C ASP A 122 -0.04 13.36 -16.65
N LYS A 123 0.82 14.01 -17.46
CA LYS A 123 2.27 13.95 -17.30
C LYS A 123 2.74 14.42 -15.93
N LYS A 124 1.98 15.29 -15.26
CA LYS A 124 2.31 15.75 -13.89
C LYS A 124 2.15 14.66 -12.83
N ARG A 125 1.40 13.59 -13.14
CA ARG A 125 1.15 12.45 -12.25
C ARG A 125 2.01 11.25 -12.57
N ALA A 126 2.86 11.36 -13.61
CA ALA A 126 3.74 10.27 -13.99
C ALA A 126 4.67 9.94 -12.83
N HIS A 127 4.86 8.65 -12.57
CA HIS A 127 5.75 8.13 -11.53
C HIS A 127 5.30 8.40 -10.10
N ASN A 128 4.01 8.74 -9.87
CA ASN A 128 3.48 8.80 -8.51
C ASN A 128 3.58 7.44 -7.80
N GLY A 129 3.83 7.48 -6.48
CA GLY A 129 4.09 6.31 -5.66
C GLY A 129 5.57 5.92 -5.66
N THR A 130 5.87 4.73 -5.16
CA THR A 130 7.24 4.23 -5.07
C THR A 130 7.70 3.65 -6.40
N LEU A 131 8.64 4.28 -7.10
CA LEU A 131 9.11 3.92 -8.45
C LEU A 131 9.39 2.42 -8.66
N LEU A 132 9.90 1.74 -7.65
CA LEU A 132 10.21 0.30 -7.72
C LEU A 132 8.96 -0.58 -7.83
N PHE A 133 7.84 -0.14 -7.25
CA PHE A 133 6.61 -0.92 -7.08
C PHE A 133 5.40 -0.31 -7.79
N THR A 134 5.49 0.92 -8.27
CA THR A 134 4.35 1.63 -8.85
C THR A 134 3.86 0.95 -10.14
N SER A 135 2.55 1.01 -10.38
CA SER A 135 1.93 0.36 -11.55
C SER A 135 2.39 0.95 -12.88
N LEU A 136 2.29 0.18 -13.96
CA LEU A 136 2.51 0.65 -15.33
C LEU A 136 1.61 1.84 -15.69
N ASP A 137 0.39 1.88 -15.14
CA ASP A 137 -0.54 3.01 -15.28
C ASP A 137 0.00 4.28 -14.62
N ALA A 138 0.45 4.20 -13.37
CA ALA A 138 1.05 5.33 -12.66
C ALA A 138 2.32 5.82 -13.37
N HIS A 139 3.13 4.91 -13.87
CA HIS A 139 4.26 5.21 -14.75
C HIS A 139 3.85 5.99 -16.01
N ARG A 140 2.70 5.67 -16.61
CA ARG A 140 2.13 6.40 -17.77
C ARG A 140 1.46 7.73 -17.39
N GLY A 141 1.35 8.05 -16.10
CA GLY A 141 0.62 9.21 -15.61
C GLY A 141 -0.90 9.03 -15.60
N CYS A 142 -1.37 7.80 -15.77
CA CYS A 142 -2.78 7.46 -15.58
C CYS A 142 -3.15 7.60 -14.09
N ALA A 143 -4.43 7.78 -13.81
CA ALA A 143 -4.89 7.75 -12.43
C ALA A 143 -4.71 6.36 -11.80
N PRO A 144 -4.42 6.29 -10.49
CA PRO A 144 -4.46 5.04 -9.75
C PRO A 144 -5.81 4.34 -9.92
N SER A 145 -5.79 3.02 -10.00
CA SER A 145 -6.94 2.16 -10.24
C SER A 145 -6.85 0.88 -9.41
N TYR A 146 -7.96 0.14 -9.27
CA TYR A 146 -7.98 -1.11 -8.51
C TYR A 146 -7.01 -2.15 -9.07
N ARG A 147 -6.90 -2.23 -10.40
CA ARG A 147 -5.90 -3.10 -11.05
C ARG A 147 -4.47 -2.67 -10.73
N GLY A 148 -4.24 -1.36 -10.63
CA GLY A 148 -2.93 -0.80 -10.28
C GLY A 148 -2.51 -1.19 -8.87
N ASP A 149 -3.43 -1.18 -7.90
CA ASP A 149 -3.12 -1.63 -6.53
C ASP A 149 -2.77 -3.13 -6.47
N LEU A 150 -3.44 -3.97 -7.26
CA LEU A 150 -3.11 -5.40 -7.34
C LEU A 150 -1.76 -5.64 -8.03
N GLU A 151 -1.43 -4.85 -9.05
CA GLU A 151 -0.12 -4.87 -9.71
C GLU A 151 1.00 -4.47 -8.75
N ILE A 152 0.82 -3.38 -8.00
CA ILE A 152 1.74 -2.92 -6.95
C ILE A 152 1.93 -4.02 -5.89
N LEU A 153 0.86 -4.67 -5.46
CA LEU A 153 0.92 -5.79 -4.51
C LEU A 153 1.72 -6.97 -5.08
N ALA A 154 1.53 -7.32 -6.35
CA ALA A 154 2.27 -8.41 -6.99
C ALA A 154 3.77 -8.13 -7.04
N TYR A 155 4.18 -6.90 -7.39
CA TYR A 155 5.59 -6.51 -7.37
C TYR A 155 6.18 -6.55 -5.97
N ASN A 156 5.43 -6.10 -4.96
CA ASN A 156 5.85 -6.21 -3.57
C ASN A 156 6.00 -7.66 -3.12
N ILE A 157 5.07 -8.56 -3.45
CA ILE A 157 5.15 -10.00 -3.12
C ILE A 157 6.43 -10.61 -3.70
N LEU A 158 6.71 -10.35 -4.98
CA LEU A 158 7.94 -10.82 -5.63
C LEU A 158 9.19 -10.26 -4.94
N TYR A 159 9.19 -8.96 -4.63
CA TYR A 159 10.30 -8.32 -3.93
C TYR A 159 10.51 -8.89 -2.53
N TRP A 160 9.44 -9.18 -1.78
CA TRP A 160 9.56 -9.76 -0.44
C TRP A 160 10.10 -11.18 -0.46
N LEU A 161 9.76 -11.98 -1.48
CA LEU A 161 10.26 -13.34 -1.66
C LEU A 161 11.70 -13.38 -2.18
N CYS A 162 12.03 -12.54 -3.15
CA CYS A 162 13.30 -12.60 -3.88
C CYS A 162 14.35 -11.58 -3.40
N GLY A 163 13.95 -10.60 -2.57
CA GLY A 163 14.81 -9.52 -2.06
C GLY A 163 15.18 -8.46 -3.09
N THR A 164 14.92 -8.70 -4.39
CA THR A 164 15.25 -7.81 -5.50
C THR A 164 14.19 -7.89 -6.60
N LEU A 165 14.12 -6.87 -7.44
CA LEU A 165 13.35 -6.88 -8.69
C LEU A 165 14.28 -6.61 -9.89
N PRO A 166 14.02 -7.21 -11.07
CA PRO A 166 14.90 -7.07 -12.23
C PRO A 166 15.17 -5.61 -12.65
N TRP A 167 14.20 -4.72 -12.45
CA TRP A 167 14.27 -3.30 -12.81
C TRP A 167 14.78 -2.39 -11.70
N GLN A 168 15.25 -2.93 -10.57
CA GLN A 168 15.65 -2.11 -9.41
C GLN A 168 16.74 -1.09 -9.76
N LYS A 169 17.73 -1.47 -10.58
CA LYS A 169 18.80 -0.56 -11.06
C LYS A 169 18.32 0.51 -12.03
N LEU A 170 17.11 0.36 -12.58
CA LEU A 170 16.53 1.31 -13.53
C LEU A 170 15.74 2.41 -12.82
N THR A 171 15.54 2.31 -11.50
CA THR A 171 14.79 3.31 -10.72
C THR A 171 15.46 4.69 -10.67
N GLU A 172 16.75 4.78 -11.03
CA GLU A 172 17.48 6.04 -11.23
C GLU A 172 17.02 6.80 -12.50
N LYS A 173 16.35 6.11 -13.42
CA LYS A 173 15.85 6.65 -14.69
C LYS A 173 14.39 6.25 -14.88
N PRO A 174 13.44 7.07 -14.39
CA PRO A 174 12.02 6.72 -14.35
C PRO A 174 11.43 6.22 -15.68
N ASP A 175 11.87 6.75 -16.82
CA ASP A 175 11.43 6.34 -18.15
C ASP A 175 11.94 4.95 -18.60
N GLU A 176 13.06 4.49 -18.04
CA GLU A 176 13.65 3.18 -18.37
C GLU A 176 12.99 2.03 -17.59
N VAL A 177 12.38 2.31 -16.42
CA VAL A 177 11.68 1.31 -15.58
C VAL A 177 10.54 0.61 -16.34
N LYS A 178 9.94 1.26 -17.35
CA LYS A 178 8.84 0.68 -18.16
C LYS A 178 9.31 -0.35 -19.18
N LYS A 179 10.57 -0.28 -19.62
CA LYS A 179 11.11 -1.07 -20.75
C LYS A 179 11.18 -2.59 -20.50
N PRO A 180 11.56 -3.11 -19.31
CA PRO A 180 11.70 -4.55 -19.10
C PRO A 180 10.37 -5.34 -19.15
N PHE A 181 9.23 -4.67 -19.09
CA PHE A 181 7.91 -5.34 -19.13
C PHE A 181 7.36 -5.60 -20.54
N PHE A 182 8.01 -5.07 -21.59
CA PHE A 182 7.58 -5.25 -23.00
C PHE A 182 8.50 -6.20 -23.79
N VAL A 183 9.39 -6.92 -23.11
CA VAL A 183 10.32 -7.88 -23.74
C VAL A 183 10.11 -9.25 -23.11
N VAL A 184 8.92 -9.82 -23.29
CA VAL A 184 8.66 -11.26 -23.23
C VAL A 184 7.73 -11.59 -24.40
#